data_AF-H3KCL6-F1
#
_entry.id   AF-H3KCL6-F1
#
_cell.length_a   1.000
_cell.length_b   1.000
_cell.length_c   1.000
_cell.angle_alpha   90.00
_cell.angle_beta   90.00
_cell.angle_gamma   90.00
#
_symmetry.space_group_name_H-M   'P 1'
#
loop_
_entity.id
_entity.type
_entity.pdbx_description
1 polymer ?
#
loop_
_entity_poly.entity_id
_entity_poly.type
_entity_poly.pdbx_seq_one_letter_code
_entity_poly.pdbx_strand_id
1 'polypeptide(L)'
;SNLFREEVPYGDHFLPIIQMKNRIYIGYQLPKADGTGGNAVAVLGKDPLELLETLKPFLDREPQAFSDHPVTYKMINERAYELLTKCALTPDQTTELERTQAEVLRSLNYQTSRAAVLGRLVDDKNKFVAKDAVWKEKDFVISFKLSPKKSAFKASGQLELPAKSDWKALVDSPELAINWGQPADDTFSQRIERKVRMNSSHLEHTPKKRVVSLPVVDKPSGGFRIRRHNLDGSAVFQVHTVANNKYGGFSADSAGKVDWSTPVLCGHLQHANLVPLDPETASAEQLVRMSEWRVVETTSDIRLEVCPGTSGRRYVRVELPFTLLQEWLTAGKVADVPVSPLHLPGSIKLTDPKTFCAEAQKTLSIFAQPRATIFFEQLGDRVRFRFEASGGPATMNAAYNAAGRS
;
A
#
# COMPACT_ATOMS: atom_id res chain seq x y z
N SER A 1 6.37 20.45 7.49
CA SER A 1 5.96 19.46 6.47
C SER A 1 4.77 18.68 7.00
N ASN A 2 3.78 18.37 6.17
CA ASN A 2 2.65 17.53 6.58
C ASN A 2 3.12 16.09 6.74
N LEU A 3 2.86 15.47 7.89
CA LEU A 3 3.25 14.09 8.19
C LEU A 3 2.32 13.08 7.50
N PHE A 4 1.01 13.34 7.54
CA PHE A 4 -0.02 12.56 6.86
C PHE A 4 -0.54 13.33 5.65
N ARG A 5 -0.95 12.61 4.62
CA ARG A 5 -1.65 13.23 3.48
C ARG A 5 -3.02 13.73 3.93
N GLU A 6 -3.44 14.87 3.41
CA GLU A 6 -4.74 15.50 3.68
C GLU A 6 -5.92 14.81 2.96
N GLU A 7 -5.68 13.64 2.36
CA GLU A 7 -6.69 12.85 1.66
C GLU A 7 -7.81 12.38 2.60
N VAL A 8 -9.00 12.14 2.04
CA VAL A 8 -10.13 11.56 2.76
C VAL A 8 -9.68 10.23 3.39
N PRO A 9 -9.94 9.99 4.69
CA PRO A 9 -9.55 8.74 5.34
C PRO A 9 -10.10 7.52 4.59
N TYR A 10 -9.32 6.45 4.62
CA TYR A 10 -9.75 5.17 4.05
C TYR A 10 -10.82 4.53 4.95
N GLY A 11 -11.80 3.87 4.33
CA GLY A 11 -12.68 2.95 5.03
C GLY A 11 -11.94 1.67 5.35
N ASP A 12 -12.00 1.23 6.60
CA ASP A 12 -11.30 0.05 7.11
C ASP A 12 -12.34 -0.95 7.61
N HIS A 13 -12.40 -2.12 6.96
CA HIS A 13 -13.50 -3.07 7.08
C HIS A 13 -12.97 -4.47 7.37
N PHE A 14 -13.85 -5.33 7.89
CA PHE A 14 -13.60 -6.76 7.97
C PHE A 14 -14.63 -7.52 7.15
N LEU A 15 -14.19 -8.58 6.47
CA LEU A 15 -15.08 -9.49 5.79
C LEU A 15 -16.04 -10.17 6.79
N PRO A 16 -17.35 -10.21 6.51
CA PRO A 16 -18.31 -10.90 7.36
C PRO A 16 -18.16 -12.43 7.24
N ILE A 17 -18.56 -13.12 8.30
CA ILE A 17 -18.54 -14.58 8.37
C ILE A 17 -19.99 -15.08 8.39
N ILE A 18 -20.32 -16.06 7.56
CA ILE A 18 -21.65 -16.65 7.48
C ILE A 18 -21.59 -18.09 7.94
N GLN A 19 -22.42 -18.46 8.91
CA GLN A 19 -22.68 -19.84 9.29
C GLN A 19 -23.99 -20.30 8.68
N MET A 20 -23.99 -21.50 8.08
CA MET A 20 -25.20 -22.20 7.68
C MET A 20 -24.97 -23.69 7.87
N LYS A 21 -25.82 -24.31 8.69
CA LYS A 21 -25.66 -25.69 9.16
C LYS A 21 -24.27 -25.86 9.79
N ASN A 22 -23.54 -26.89 9.38
CA ASN A 22 -22.16 -27.17 9.84
C ASN A 22 -21.09 -26.54 8.92
N ARG A 23 -21.43 -25.50 8.16
CA ARG A 23 -20.51 -24.86 7.21
C ARG A 23 -20.32 -23.39 7.56
N ILE A 24 -19.08 -22.96 7.44
CA ILE A 24 -18.67 -21.57 7.60
C ILE A 24 -18.22 -21.03 6.25
N TYR A 25 -18.59 -19.79 5.98
CA TYR A 25 -18.25 -19.06 4.77
C TYR A 25 -17.76 -17.66 5.13
N ILE A 26 -16.91 -17.08 4.29
CA ILE A 26 -16.44 -15.70 4.41
C ILE A 26 -16.93 -14.93 3.20
N GLY A 27 -17.66 -13.84 3.43
CA GLY A 27 -18.20 -13.00 2.37
C GLY A 27 -19.65 -12.58 2.61
N TYR A 28 -20.29 -12.08 1.57
CA TYR A 28 -21.52 -11.31 1.66
C TYR A 28 -22.78 -12.10 1.32
N GLN A 29 -22.66 -13.13 0.49
CA GLN A 29 -23.80 -13.90 0.01
C GLN A 29 -23.43 -15.36 -0.21
N LEU A 30 -24.23 -16.27 0.33
CA LEU A 30 -24.03 -17.70 0.14
C LEU A 30 -24.21 -18.12 -1.34
N PRO A 31 -23.45 -19.12 -1.81
CA PRO A 31 -23.70 -19.73 -3.10
C PRO A 31 -25.05 -20.46 -3.10
N LYS A 32 -25.62 -20.67 -4.30
CA LYS A 32 -26.81 -21.52 -4.46
C LYS A 32 -26.48 -22.98 -4.14
N ALA A 33 -27.53 -23.81 -4.01
CA ALA A 33 -27.39 -25.23 -3.69
C ALA A 33 -26.55 -26.02 -4.72
N ASP A 34 -26.57 -25.59 -5.98
CA ASP A 34 -25.78 -26.16 -7.08
C ASP A 34 -24.32 -25.64 -7.11
N GLY A 35 -23.92 -24.83 -6.12
CA GLY A 35 -22.60 -24.21 -6.04
C GLY A 35 -22.41 -23.01 -6.97
N THR A 36 -23.44 -22.60 -7.72
CA THR A 36 -23.37 -21.45 -8.62
C THR A 36 -23.77 -20.15 -7.92
N GLY A 37 -23.21 -19.04 -8.41
CA GLY A 37 -23.48 -17.72 -7.86
C GLY A 37 -23.05 -17.58 -6.39
N GLY A 38 -23.47 -16.48 -5.79
CA GLY A 38 -23.02 -16.08 -4.46
C GLY A 38 -21.71 -15.29 -4.50
N ASN A 39 -21.32 -14.80 -3.33
CA ASN A 39 -20.16 -13.96 -3.11
C ASN A 39 -19.60 -14.28 -1.72
N ALA A 40 -19.22 -15.55 -1.54
CA ALA A 40 -18.65 -16.06 -0.31
C ALA A 40 -17.75 -17.28 -0.61
N VAL A 41 -16.72 -17.46 0.20
CA VAL A 41 -15.75 -18.55 0.10
C VAL A 41 -15.93 -19.47 1.30
N ALA A 42 -16.06 -20.77 1.06
CA ALA A 42 -16.19 -21.76 2.12
C ALA A 42 -14.89 -21.87 2.93
N VAL A 43 -15.04 -21.96 4.25
CA VAL A 43 -13.94 -22.27 5.17
C VAL A 43 -13.79 -23.79 5.23
N LEU A 44 -12.58 -24.24 4.94
CA LEU A 44 -12.22 -25.65 4.86
C LEU A 44 -11.32 -26.03 6.04
N GLY A 45 -11.11 -27.32 6.26
CA GLY A 45 -10.20 -27.82 7.29
C GLY A 45 -10.81 -28.97 8.07
N LYS A 46 -10.13 -29.36 9.17
CA LYS A 46 -10.61 -30.41 10.08
C LYS A 46 -11.75 -29.90 10.97
N ASP A 47 -11.70 -28.62 11.35
CA ASP A 47 -12.74 -27.98 12.14
C ASP A 47 -12.93 -26.50 11.72
N PRO A 48 -13.86 -26.22 10.79
CA PRO A 48 -14.17 -24.86 10.37
C PRO A 48 -14.83 -23.99 11.46
N LEU A 49 -15.46 -24.58 12.48
CA LEU A 49 -16.13 -23.83 13.55
C LEU A 49 -15.12 -23.14 14.47
N GLU A 50 -13.90 -23.70 14.58
CA GLU A 50 -12.80 -23.09 15.32
C GLU A 50 -12.51 -21.63 14.88
N LEU A 51 -12.82 -21.25 13.63
CA LEU A 51 -12.73 -19.85 13.20
C LEU A 51 -13.62 -18.92 14.03
N LEU A 52 -14.88 -19.33 14.28
CA LEU A 52 -15.82 -18.54 15.07
C LEU A 52 -15.41 -18.49 16.54
N GLU A 53 -14.96 -19.62 17.10
CA GLU A 53 -14.46 -19.67 18.48
C GLU A 53 -13.21 -18.80 18.66
N THR A 54 -12.29 -18.82 17.69
CA THR A 54 -11.08 -17.98 17.68
C THR A 54 -11.47 -16.50 17.69
N LEU A 55 -12.47 -16.11 16.91
CA LEU A 55 -12.88 -14.71 16.75
C LEU A 55 -13.98 -14.25 17.71
N LYS A 56 -14.53 -15.13 18.54
CA LYS A 56 -15.64 -14.86 19.47
C LYS A 56 -15.56 -13.51 20.21
N PRO A 57 -14.41 -13.08 20.76
CA PRO A 57 -14.31 -11.78 21.45
C PRO A 57 -14.60 -10.57 20.56
N PHE A 58 -14.42 -10.71 19.25
CA PHE A 58 -14.53 -9.64 18.25
C PHE A 58 -15.82 -9.70 17.46
N LEU A 59 -16.68 -10.70 17.64
CA LEU A 59 -17.95 -10.80 16.92
C LEU A 59 -19.02 -9.91 17.55
N ASP A 60 -19.96 -9.43 16.73
CA ASP A 60 -21.13 -8.67 17.15
C ASP A 60 -22.13 -9.48 17.98
N ARG A 61 -22.00 -10.81 17.98
CA ARG A 61 -22.82 -11.77 18.71
C ARG A 61 -22.07 -13.07 18.95
N GLU A 62 -22.52 -13.83 19.95
CA GLU A 62 -21.97 -15.14 20.29
C GLU A 62 -22.14 -16.15 19.14
N PRO A 63 -21.08 -16.93 18.81
CA PRO A 63 -21.19 -18.08 17.90
C PRO A 63 -22.25 -19.08 18.35
N GLN A 64 -23.01 -19.58 17.38
CA GLN A 64 -23.92 -20.70 17.60
C GLN A 64 -23.20 -22.00 17.27
N ALA A 65 -23.43 -23.05 18.06
CA ALA A 65 -22.94 -24.39 17.73
C ALA A 65 -23.53 -24.89 16.40
N PHE A 66 -24.76 -24.48 16.08
CA PHE A 66 -25.49 -24.87 14.88
C PHE A 66 -26.54 -23.83 14.52
N SER A 67 -26.82 -23.65 13.22
CA SER A 67 -27.96 -22.87 12.73
C SER A 67 -28.52 -23.44 11.43
N ASP A 68 -29.83 -23.69 11.37
CA ASP A 68 -30.50 -24.12 10.13
C ASP A 68 -30.63 -23.01 9.09
N HIS A 69 -30.54 -21.75 9.51
CA HIS A 69 -30.62 -20.58 8.65
C HIS A 69 -29.27 -19.85 8.57
N PRO A 70 -29.02 -19.07 7.51
CA PRO A 70 -27.81 -18.25 7.44
C PRO A 70 -27.73 -17.25 8.60
N VAL A 71 -26.67 -17.36 9.40
CA VAL A 71 -26.33 -16.39 10.45
C VAL A 71 -25.07 -15.65 10.02
N THR A 72 -25.12 -14.32 9.97
CA THR A 72 -23.97 -13.49 9.64
C THR A 72 -23.39 -12.85 10.89
N TYR A 73 -22.11 -13.09 11.12
CA TYR A 73 -21.31 -12.47 12.16
C TYR A 73 -20.49 -11.32 11.56
N LYS A 74 -20.50 -10.18 12.24
CA LYS A 74 -19.72 -9.00 11.88
C LYS A 74 -18.66 -8.75 12.94
N MET A 75 -17.52 -8.20 12.54
CA MET A 75 -16.49 -7.79 13.50
C MET A 75 -16.90 -6.47 14.17
N ILE A 76 -16.71 -6.41 15.49
CA ILE A 76 -16.71 -5.17 16.25
C ILE A 76 -15.34 -4.53 16.05
N ASN A 77 -15.29 -3.56 15.13
CA ASN A 77 -14.07 -2.91 14.68
C ASN A 77 -13.18 -2.42 15.83
N GLU A 78 -13.74 -1.77 16.85
CA GLU A 78 -13.00 -1.26 18.00
C GLU A 78 -12.19 -2.35 18.70
N ARG A 79 -12.83 -3.47 19.07
CA ARG A 79 -12.16 -4.59 19.75
C ARG A 79 -11.07 -5.22 18.89
N ALA A 80 -11.34 -5.38 17.60
CA ALA A 80 -10.35 -5.91 16.66
C ALA A 80 -9.14 -4.98 16.54
N TYR A 81 -9.37 -3.68 16.45
CA TYR A 81 -8.30 -2.69 16.36
C TYR A 81 -7.47 -2.61 17.63
N GLU A 82 -8.08 -2.71 18.81
CA GLU A 82 -7.34 -2.76 20.08
C GLU A 82 -6.38 -3.95 20.16
N LEU A 83 -6.82 -5.15 19.75
CA LEU A 83 -5.93 -6.30 19.67
C LEU A 83 -4.80 -6.07 18.67
N LEU A 84 -5.12 -5.58 17.46
CA LEU A 84 -4.10 -5.30 16.44
C LEU A 84 -3.07 -4.27 16.93
N THR A 85 -3.51 -3.26 17.67
CA THR A 85 -2.65 -2.27 18.34
C THR A 85 -1.75 -2.92 19.37
N LYS A 86 -2.31 -3.73 20.28
CA LYS A 86 -1.53 -4.47 21.28
C LYS A 86 -0.45 -5.35 20.63
N CYS A 87 -0.83 -6.13 19.61
CA CYS A 87 0.11 -6.99 18.89
C CYS A 87 1.23 -6.24 18.17
N ALA A 88 0.99 -4.99 17.75
CA ALA A 88 2.00 -4.18 17.07
C ALA A 88 2.96 -3.49 18.05
N LEU A 89 2.45 -3.00 19.19
CA LEU A 89 3.22 -2.19 20.12
C LEU A 89 3.95 -3.00 21.20
N THR A 90 3.36 -4.09 21.65
CA THR A 90 3.88 -4.94 22.73
C THR A 90 3.88 -6.40 22.29
N PRO A 91 4.65 -6.76 21.24
CA PRO A 91 4.65 -8.12 20.68
C PRO A 91 5.11 -9.19 21.69
N ASP A 92 6.02 -8.83 22.59
CA ASP A 92 6.54 -9.64 23.70
C ASP A 92 5.45 -9.98 24.74
N GLN A 93 4.46 -9.11 24.91
CA GLN A 93 3.34 -9.30 25.85
C GLN A 93 2.11 -9.98 25.23
N THR A 94 2.23 -10.46 23.99
CA THR A 94 1.11 -11.12 23.31
C THR A 94 1.13 -12.63 23.50
N THR A 95 -0.04 -13.21 23.75
CA THR A 95 -0.21 -14.67 23.86
C THR A 95 -0.21 -15.34 22.47
N GLU A 96 -0.06 -16.66 22.41
CA GLU A 96 -0.18 -17.40 21.15
C GLU A 96 -1.58 -17.26 20.54
N LEU A 97 -2.64 -17.30 21.37
CA LEU A 97 -4.01 -17.09 20.92
C LEU A 97 -4.21 -15.69 20.32
N GLU A 98 -3.75 -14.64 20.99
CA GLU A 98 -3.83 -13.26 20.50
C GLU A 98 -3.09 -13.07 19.17
N ARG A 99 -1.92 -13.72 19.01
CA ARG A 99 -1.20 -13.71 17.73
C ARG A 99 -1.99 -14.38 16.62
N THR A 100 -2.61 -15.54 16.89
CA THR A 100 -3.49 -16.22 15.93
C THR A 100 -4.71 -15.37 15.59
N GLN A 101 -5.35 -14.77 16.58
CA GLN A 101 -6.49 -13.86 16.38
C GLN A 101 -6.09 -12.66 15.53
N ALA A 102 -4.95 -12.03 15.82
CA ALA A 102 -4.45 -10.90 15.04
C ALA A 102 -4.09 -11.29 13.59
N GLU A 103 -3.53 -12.49 13.37
CA GLU A 103 -3.30 -13.02 12.02
C GLU A 103 -4.61 -13.18 11.25
N VAL A 104 -5.63 -13.81 11.86
CA VAL A 104 -6.95 -13.99 11.26
C VAL A 104 -7.62 -12.64 10.95
N LEU A 105 -7.61 -11.70 11.90
CA LEU A 105 -8.17 -10.37 11.73
C LEU A 105 -7.49 -9.62 10.57
N ARG A 106 -6.16 -9.63 10.49
CA ARG A 106 -5.43 -9.00 9.37
C ARG A 106 -5.80 -9.63 8.03
N SER A 107 -5.96 -10.95 7.99
CA SER A 107 -6.37 -11.65 6.76
C SER A 107 -7.80 -11.33 6.34
N LEU A 108 -8.71 -11.03 7.26
CA LEU A 108 -10.09 -10.63 6.96
C LEU A 108 -10.26 -9.13 6.70
N ASN A 109 -9.24 -8.32 7.02
CA ASN A 109 -9.28 -6.88 6.92
C ASN A 109 -9.04 -6.40 5.48
N TYR A 110 -9.83 -5.43 5.03
CA TYR A 110 -9.65 -4.79 3.72
C TYR A 110 -9.98 -3.30 3.80
N GLN A 111 -9.35 -2.52 2.93
CA GLN A 111 -9.56 -1.08 2.85
C GLN A 111 -10.33 -0.68 1.59
N THR A 112 -11.02 0.46 1.71
CA THR A 112 -11.73 1.11 0.61
C THR A 112 -11.45 2.60 0.61
N SER A 113 -11.52 3.23 -0.55
CA SER A 113 -11.56 4.70 -0.69
C SER A 113 -12.82 5.12 -1.44
N ARG A 114 -13.21 6.39 -1.31
CA ARG A 114 -14.35 6.94 -2.06
C ARG A 114 -13.85 7.58 -3.34
N ALA A 115 -14.11 6.95 -4.48
CA ALA A 115 -13.82 7.53 -5.78
C ALA A 115 -14.92 8.53 -6.17
N ALA A 116 -14.51 9.72 -6.61
CA ALA A 116 -15.44 10.71 -7.15
C ALA A 116 -16.06 10.17 -8.45
N VAL A 117 -17.40 10.14 -8.51
CA VAL A 117 -18.13 9.55 -9.62
C VAL A 117 -17.87 10.32 -10.91
N LEU A 118 -17.95 11.65 -10.88
CA LEU A 118 -17.77 12.47 -12.08
C LEU A 118 -16.38 12.29 -12.69
N GLY A 119 -15.33 12.24 -11.87
CA GLY A 119 -13.96 12.01 -12.33
C GLY A 119 -13.69 10.59 -12.87
N ARG A 120 -14.63 9.66 -12.74
CA ARG A 120 -14.59 8.34 -13.40
C ARG A 120 -15.40 8.30 -14.69
N LEU A 121 -16.33 9.23 -14.88
CA LEU A 121 -17.21 9.28 -16.05
C LEU A 121 -16.66 10.18 -17.15
N VAL A 122 -15.85 11.18 -16.80
CA VAL A 122 -15.36 12.21 -17.73
C VAL A 122 -13.82 12.26 -17.69
N ASP A 123 -13.19 12.37 -18.85
CA ASP A 123 -11.74 12.52 -19.00
C ASP A 123 -11.26 13.97 -18.84
N ASP A 124 -9.94 14.16 -18.87
CA ASP A 124 -9.32 15.49 -18.73
C ASP A 124 -9.66 16.45 -19.90
N LYS A 125 -10.29 15.96 -20.97
CA LYS A 125 -10.76 16.74 -22.13
C LYS A 125 -12.25 17.03 -22.06
N ASN A 126 -12.87 16.83 -20.90
CA ASN A 126 -14.30 16.99 -20.67
C ASN A 126 -15.17 16.11 -21.60
N LYS A 127 -14.70 14.91 -21.94
CA LYS A 127 -15.45 13.92 -22.70
C LYS A 127 -15.79 12.71 -21.85
N PHE A 128 -16.95 12.13 -22.08
CA PHE A 128 -17.29 10.86 -21.45
C PHE A 128 -16.32 9.77 -21.88
N VAL A 129 -15.78 9.05 -20.91
CA VAL A 129 -14.95 7.88 -21.17
C VAL A 129 -15.76 6.77 -21.84
N ALA A 130 -15.08 5.74 -22.36
CA ALA A 130 -15.76 4.53 -22.77
C ALA A 130 -16.42 3.84 -21.57
N LYS A 131 -17.56 3.19 -21.79
CA LYS A 131 -18.38 2.58 -20.72
C LYS A 131 -17.60 1.61 -19.83
N ASP A 132 -16.73 0.80 -20.44
CA ASP A 132 -15.86 -0.19 -19.80
C ASP A 132 -14.63 0.43 -19.11
N ALA A 133 -14.34 1.71 -19.36
CA ALA A 133 -13.22 2.43 -18.75
C ALA A 133 -13.58 3.13 -17.43
N VAL A 134 -14.86 3.18 -17.04
CA VAL A 134 -15.33 3.87 -15.82
C VAL A 134 -14.69 3.29 -14.55
N TRP A 135 -14.49 1.97 -14.54
CA TRP A 135 -13.83 1.26 -13.44
C TRP A 135 -12.93 0.15 -13.96
N LYS A 136 -12.08 -0.36 -13.09
CA LYS A 136 -11.25 -1.54 -13.35
C LYS A 136 -11.72 -2.69 -12.48
N GLU A 137 -11.55 -3.93 -12.92
CA GLU A 137 -11.99 -5.08 -12.12
C GLU A 137 -11.38 -5.08 -10.72
N LYS A 138 -10.09 -4.70 -10.60
CA LYS A 138 -9.39 -4.55 -9.32
C LYS A 138 -10.05 -3.58 -8.34
N ASP A 139 -10.88 -2.64 -8.81
CA ASP A 139 -11.60 -1.68 -7.96
C ASP A 139 -12.65 -2.40 -7.09
N PHE A 140 -12.96 -3.67 -7.37
CA PHE A 140 -13.97 -4.45 -6.66
C PHE A 140 -13.48 -5.82 -6.18
N VAL A 141 -12.22 -6.20 -6.39
CA VAL A 141 -11.71 -7.50 -5.97
C VAL A 141 -11.08 -7.42 -4.59
N ILE A 142 -11.70 -8.09 -3.62
CA ILE A 142 -11.15 -8.28 -2.27
C ILE A 142 -10.49 -9.65 -2.22
N SER A 143 -9.16 -9.70 -2.15
CA SER A 143 -8.41 -10.95 -1.99
C SER A 143 -8.06 -11.19 -0.53
N PHE A 144 -8.23 -12.43 -0.06
CA PHE A 144 -7.86 -12.80 1.30
C PHE A 144 -7.25 -14.21 1.37
N LYS A 145 -6.45 -14.43 2.41
CA LYS A 145 -5.84 -15.74 2.71
C LYS A 145 -5.79 -15.96 4.22
N LEU A 146 -6.56 -16.94 4.67
CA LEU A 146 -6.54 -17.50 6.02
C LEU A 146 -5.82 -18.83 6.01
N SER A 147 -4.64 -18.84 6.59
CA SER A 147 -3.90 -20.07 6.87
C SER A 147 -3.05 -19.91 8.14
N PRO A 148 -3.69 -19.62 9.30
CA PRO A 148 -2.95 -19.47 10.54
C PRO A 148 -2.17 -20.73 10.88
N LYS A 149 -1.02 -20.55 11.52
CA LYS A 149 -0.20 -21.71 11.94
C LYS A 149 -0.97 -22.53 12.97
N LYS A 150 -0.97 -23.85 12.80
CA LYS A 150 -1.61 -24.84 13.70
C LYS A 150 -3.15 -24.76 13.81
N SER A 151 -3.84 -24.00 12.96
CA SER A 151 -5.31 -23.99 12.96
C SER A 151 -5.90 -25.22 12.27
N ALA A 152 -7.09 -25.62 12.70
CA ALA A 152 -7.91 -26.64 12.05
C ALA A 152 -8.76 -26.09 10.91
N PHE A 153 -8.70 -24.78 10.62
CA PHE A 153 -9.38 -24.11 9.52
C PHE A 153 -8.43 -23.38 8.55
N LYS A 154 -8.86 -23.23 7.29
CA LYS A 154 -8.21 -22.44 6.23
C LYS A 154 -9.23 -21.96 5.20
N ALA A 155 -8.98 -20.81 4.59
CA ALA A 155 -9.76 -20.30 3.46
C ALA A 155 -8.91 -19.35 2.62
N SER A 156 -9.05 -19.35 1.31
CA SER A 156 -8.39 -18.37 0.45
C SER A 156 -9.25 -18.17 -0.78
N GLY A 157 -9.38 -16.92 -1.21
CA GLY A 157 -10.15 -16.62 -2.40
C GLY A 157 -10.28 -15.14 -2.65
N GLN A 158 -11.17 -14.84 -3.59
CA GLN A 158 -11.53 -13.49 -3.97
C GLN A 158 -13.03 -13.30 -3.77
N LEU A 159 -13.40 -12.12 -3.33
CA LEU A 159 -14.78 -11.68 -3.17
C LEU A 159 -14.98 -10.40 -3.97
N GLU A 160 -16.19 -10.19 -4.44
CA GLU A 160 -16.59 -8.97 -5.11
C GLU A 160 -17.08 -7.94 -4.07
N LEU A 161 -16.58 -6.71 -4.12
CA LEU A 161 -17.07 -5.63 -3.27
C LEU A 161 -18.54 -5.35 -3.63
N PRO A 162 -19.49 -5.41 -2.68
CA PRO A 162 -20.91 -5.24 -2.98
C PRO A 162 -21.25 -3.95 -3.71
N ALA A 163 -20.48 -2.88 -3.50
CA ALA A 163 -20.67 -1.61 -4.18
C ALA A 163 -20.52 -1.67 -5.72
N LYS A 164 -19.97 -2.76 -6.29
CA LYS A 164 -19.96 -2.96 -7.74
C LYS A 164 -21.37 -2.92 -8.33
N SER A 165 -22.40 -3.35 -7.59
CA SER A 165 -23.79 -3.25 -8.05
C SER A 165 -24.25 -1.81 -8.21
N ASP A 166 -23.83 -0.91 -7.31
CA ASP A 166 -24.18 0.51 -7.36
C ASP A 166 -23.50 1.21 -8.53
N TRP A 167 -22.22 0.90 -8.74
CA TRP A 167 -21.48 1.32 -9.93
C TRP A 167 -22.14 0.82 -11.22
N LYS A 168 -22.52 -0.46 -11.26
CA LYS A 168 -23.23 -1.06 -12.39
C LYS A 168 -24.56 -0.38 -12.67
N ALA A 169 -25.39 -0.17 -11.65
CA ALA A 169 -26.68 0.51 -11.79
C ALA A 169 -26.52 1.96 -12.29
N LEU A 170 -25.43 2.65 -11.90
CA LEU A 170 -25.11 3.96 -12.41
C LEU A 170 -24.73 3.91 -13.90
N VAL A 171 -23.78 3.07 -14.28
CA VAL A 171 -23.23 2.99 -15.65
C VAL A 171 -24.21 2.39 -16.66
N ASP A 172 -25.04 1.44 -16.25
CA ASP A 172 -26.07 0.85 -17.10
C ASP A 172 -27.30 1.75 -17.24
N SER A 173 -27.24 2.97 -16.71
CA SER A 173 -28.41 3.81 -16.70
C SER A 173 -28.76 4.48 -18.04
N PRO A 174 -30.06 4.61 -18.36
CA PRO A 174 -30.50 5.24 -19.60
C PRO A 174 -29.98 6.67 -19.77
N GLU A 175 -29.83 7.42 -18.67
CA GLU A 175 -29.36 8.81 -18.70
C GLU A 175 -27.88 8.95 -19.10
N LEU A 176 -27.10 7.87 -19.05
CA LEU A 176 -25.71 7.84 -19.50
C LEU A 176 -25.54 7.16 -20.87
N ALA A 177 -26.54 6.41 -21.33
CA ALA A 177 -26.41 5.56 -22.52
C ALA A 177 -26.05 6.34 -23.79
N ILE A 178 -26.56 7.56 -23.94
CA ILE A 178 -26.32 8.43 -25.11
C ILE A 178 -25.03 9.25 -25.00
N ASN A 179 -24.39 9.26 -23.83
CA ASN A 179 -23.32 10.20 -23.51
C ASN A 179 -21.93 9.61 -23.78
N TRP A 180 -21.78 8.29 -23.85
CA TRP A 180 -20.47 7.65 -23.98
C TRP A 180 -19.67 8.14 -25.19
N GLY A 181 -18.42 8.55 -24.98
CA GLY A 181 -17.55 9.12 -26.01
C GLY A 181 -17.91 10.54 -26.48
N GLN A 182 -19.03 11.10 -26.01
CA GLN A 182 -19.45 12.46 -26.35
C GLN A 182 -18.86 13.49 -25.38
N PRO A 183 -18.78 14.77 -25.77
CA PRO A 183 -18.49 15.86 -24.84
C PRO A 183 -19.50 15.88 -23.68
N ALA A 184 -19.02 16.14 -22.47
CA ALA A 184 -19.89 16.38 -21.33
C ALA A 184 -20.55 17.76 -21.45
N ASP A 185 -21.87 17.78 -21.33
CA ASP A 185 -22.63 19.03 -21.27
C ASP A 185 -22.61 19.64 -19.86
N ASP A 186 -22.87 20.94 -19.78
CA ASP A 186 -22.79 21.72 -18.54
C ASP A 186 -23.82 21.30 -17.46
N THR A 187 -24.87 20.55 -17.86
CA THR A 187 -25.93 20.09 -16.94
C THR A 187 -25.68 18.69 -16.40
N PHE A 188 -24.67 17.98 -16.91
CA PHE A 188 -24.43 16.58 -16.61
C PHE A 188 -24.26 16.31 -15.11
N SER A 189 -23.43 17.11 -14.44
CA SER A 189 -23.19 16.98 -12.99
C SER A 189 -24.51 17.06 -12.20
N GLN A 190 -25.39 17.98 -12.56
CA GLN A 190 -26.71 18.14 -11.92
C GLN A 190 -27.62 16.93 -12.15
N ARG A 191 -27.54 16.28 -13.33
CA ARG A 191 -28.29 15.04 -13.61
C ARG A 191 -27.85 13.92 -12.68
N ILE A 192 -26.54 13.74 -12.50
CA ILE A 192 -25.98 12.74 -11.58
C ILE A 192 -26.37 13.03 -10.13
N GLU A 193 -26.25 14.28 -9.70
CA GLU A 193 -26.63 14.72 -8.35
C GLU A 193 -28.11 14.43 -8.06
N ARG A 194 -29.00 14.74 -9.01
CA ARG A 194 -30.44 14.44 -8.88
C ARG A 194 -30.70 12.94 -8.78
N LYS A 195 -30.01 12.14 -9.59
CA LYS A 195 -30.16 10.68 -9.61
C LYS A 195 -29.80 10.04 -8.28
N VAL A 196 -28.70 10.47 -7.66
CA VAL A 196 -28.29 9.97 -6.34
C VAL A 196 -29.01 10.67 -5.18
N ARG A 197 -30.01 11.51 -5.49
CA ARG A 197 -30.75 12.33 -4.52
C ARG A 197 -29.82 13.16 -3.63
N MET A 198 -28.77 13.73 -4.22
CA MET A 198 -27.82 14.57 -3.48
C MET A 198 -28.55 15.81 -2.94
N ASN A 199 -28.35 16.12 -1.66
CA ASN A 199 -28.97 17.27 -0.99
C ASN A 199 -30.50 17.30 -1.05
N SER A 200 -31.16 16.13 -1.06
CA SER A 200 -32.63 16.03 -1.09
C SER A 200 -33.33 16.34 0.23
N SER A 201 -32.58 16.59 1.31
CA SER A 201 -33.17 16.95 2.61
C SER A 201 -33.65 18.39 2.58
N HIS A 202 -34.89 18.59 3.02
CA HIS A 202 -35.49 19.92 3.21
C HIS A 202 -35.36 20.43 4.66
N LEU A 203 -34.70 19.69 5.53
CA LEU A 203 -34.51 20.06 6.94
C LEU A 203 -33.44 21.15 7.08
N GLU A 204 -33.73 22.12 7.93
CA GLU A 204 -32.78 23.16 8.35
C GLU A 204 -31.52 22.52 8.94
N HIS A 205 -30.37 23.17 8.72
CA HIS A 205 -29.04 22.71 9.16
C HIS A 205 -28.54 21.38 8.59
N THR A 206 -29.15 20.82 7.53
CA THR A 206 -28.56 19.67 6.83
C THR A 206 -27.31 20.09 6.02
N PRO A 207 -26.16 19.40 6.17
CA PRO A 207 -24.96 19.73 5.41
C PRO A 207 -25.14 19.49 3.90
N LYS A 208 -24.71 20.47 3.08
CA LYS A 208 -24.69 20.34 1.62
C LYS A 208 -23.46 19.57 1.14
N LYS A 209 -23.68 18.43 0.50
CA LYS A 209 -22.67 17.65 -0.22
C LYS A 209 -22.32 18.35 -1.54
N ARG A 210 -21.04 18.36 -1.90
CA ARG A 210 -20.52 18.92 -3.16
C ARG A 210 -20.02 17.87 -4.14
N VAL A 211 -19.81 16.64 -3.67
CA VAL A 211 -19.18 15.57 -4.45
C VAL A 211 -20.00 14.29 -4.29
N VAL A 212 -20.40 13.71 -5.42
CA VAL A 212 -20.93 12.35 -5.48
C VAL A 212 -19.76 11.38 -5.57
N SER A 213 -19.72 10.40 -4.66
CA SER A 213 -18.65 9.41 -4.62
C SER A 213 -19.17 8.03 -4.25
N LEU A 214 -18.53 6.99 -4.76
CA LEU A 214 -18.83 5.59 -4.47
C LEU A 214 -17.56 4.86 -4.02
N PRO A 215 -17.68 3.84 -3.17
CA PRO A 215 -16.51 3.14 -2.66
C PRO A 215 -15.90 2.22 -3.73
N VAL A 216 -14.58 2.07 -3.65
CA VAL A 216 -13.77 1.10 -4.40
C VAL A 216 -12.76 0.47 -3.44
N VAL A 217 -12.31 -0.74 -3.74
CA VAL A 217 -11.20 -1.38 -3.03
C VAL A 217 -9.93 -0.57 -3.28
N ASP A 218 -9.30 -0.13 -2.21
CA ASP A 218 -8.08 0.65 -2.28
C ASP A 218 -7.33 0.53 -0.95
N LYS A 219 -6.02 0.30 -1.04
CA LYS A 219 -5.15 0.13 0.14
C LYS A 219 -4.14 1.28 0.19
N PRO A 220 -4.07 2.04 1.29
CA PRO A 220 -3.08 3.08 1.42
C PRO A 220 -1.66 2.50 1.43
N SER A 221 -0.81 2.95 0.51
CA SER A 221 0.60 2.60 0.52
C SER A 221 1.28 3.22 1.74
N GLY A 222 1.74 2.39 2.67
CA GLY A 222 2.26 2.86 3.95
C GLY A 222 1.21 3.48 4.86
N GLY A 223 -0.01 2.93 4.83
CA GLY A 223 -1.10 3.36 5.69
C GLY A 223 -0.89 3.05 7.16
N PHE A 224 -1.42 3.93 8.01
CA PHE A 224 -1.49 3.77 9.45
C PHE A 224 -2.93 3.86 9.91
N ARG A 225 -3.27 3.03 10.90
CA ARG A 225 -4.45 3.19 11.72
C ARG A 225 -4.12 4.11 12.89
N ILE A 226 -4.86 5.20 13.00
CA ILE A 226 -4.69 6.24 14.00
C ILE A 226 -5.86 6.15 14.98
N ARG A 227 -5.57 5.93 16.27
CA ARG A 227 -6.54 6.05 17.37
C ARG A 227 -6.64 7.53 17.77
N ARG A 228 -7.84 8.09 17.69
CA ARG A 228 -8.19 9.44 18.15
C ARG A 228 -9.32 9.34 19.16
N HIS A 229 -9.59 10.44 19.85
CA HIS A 229 -10.71 10.55 20.78
C HIS A 229 -11.68 11.61 20.28
N ASN A 230 -12.97 11.29 20.34
CA ASN A 230 -14.04 12.26 20.21
C ASN A 230 -14.09 13.16 21.47
N LEU A 231 -14.89 14.23 21.39
CA LEU A 231 -15.10 15.14 22.54
C LEU A 231 -15.70 14.44 23.76
N ASP A 232 -16.43 13.35 23.57
CA ASP A 232 -17.01 12.52 24.63
C ASP A 232 -16.01 11.47 25.19
N GLY A 233 -14.77 11.46 24.71
CA GLY A 233 -13.72 10.52 25.10
C GLY A 233 -13.75 9.18 24.36
N SER A 234 -14.79 8.88 23.56
CA SER A 234 -14.87 7.65 22.78
C SER A 234 -13.77 7.56 21.73
N ALA A 235 -13.25 6.36 21.49
CA ALA A 235 -12.18 6.15 20.52
C ALA A 235 -12.72 6.12 19.08
N VAL A 236 -12.00 6.76 18.17
CA VAL A 236 -12.24 6.70 16.72
C VAL A 236 -10.96 6.24 16.04
N PHE A 237 -11.09 5.25 15.17
CA PHE A 237 -9.99 4.73 14.38
C PHE A 237 -10.11 5.24 12.94
N GLN A 238 -9.06 5.88 12.45
CA GLN A 238 -9.00 6.42 11.09
C GLN A 238 -7.76 5.90 10.39
N VAL A 239 -7.90 5.55 9.12
CA VAL A 239 -6.78 5.09 8.31
C VAL A 239 -6.28 6.21 7.40
N HIS A 240 -4.98 6.51 7.52
CA HIS A 240 -4.32 7.58 6.77
C HIS A 240 -3.00 7.12 6.15
N THR A 241 -2.65 7.75 5.03
CA THR A 241 -1.35 7.57 4.36
C THR A 241 -0.32 8.55 4.92
N VAL A 242 0.87 8.07 5.25
CA VAL A 242 2.00 8.95 5.57
C VAL A 242 2.49 9.62 4.29
N ALA A 243 2.66 10.95 4.32
CA ALA A 243 3.08 11.72 3.16
C ALA A 243 4.58 11.57 2.86
N ASN A 244 5.39 11.35 3.89
CA ASN A 244 6.86 11.29 3.83
C ASN A 244 7.38 9.86 4.05
N ASN A 245 8.71 9.71 4.10
CA ASN A 245 9.34 8.43 4.43
C ASN A 245 8.97 8.01 5.87
N LYS A 246 8.30 6.86 6.00
CA LYS A 246 7.88 6.32 7.30
C LYS A 246 8.98 5.56 8.04
N TYR A 247 10.06 5.19 7.35
CA TYR A 247 11.13 4.39 7.94
C TYR A 247 12.36 5.24 8.26
N GLY A 248 12.87 5.08 9.48
CA GLY A 248 14.12 5.72 9.91
C GLY A 248 15.36 4.94 9.49
N GLY A 249 15.21 3.63 9.26
CA GLY A 249 16.32 2.73 8.95
C GLY A 249 15.89 1.27 8.90
N PHE A 250 16.87 0.39 9.05
CA PHE A 250 16.69 -1.06 9.17
C PHE A 250 17.31 -1.54 10.47
N SER A 251 16.77 -2.61 11.04
CA SER A 251 17.43 -3.29 12.16
C SER A 251 18.78 -3.83 11.70
N ALA A 252 19.75 -3.86 12.62
CA ALA A 252 21.06 -4.42 12.38
C ALA A 252 21.49 -5.29 13.56
N ASP A 253 22.50 -6.13 13.36
CA ASP A 253 23.19 -6.77 14.47
C ASP A 253 24.23 -5.82 15.11
N SER A 254 24.90 -6.30 16.16
CA SER A 254 25.95 -5.55 16.87
C SER A 254 27.16 -5.20 15.99
N ALA A 255 27.39 -5.92 14.89
CA ALA A 255 28.44 -5.64 13.92
C ALA A 255 27.99 -4.64 12.84
N GLY A 256 26.74 -4.18 12.87
CA GLY A 256 26.19 -3.25 11.88
C GLY A 256 25.79 -3.92 10.56
N LYS A 257 25.63 -5.24 10.53
CA LYS A 257 25.06 -5.98 9.41
C LYS A 257 23.55 -5.75 9.40
N VAL A 258 23.06 -5.24 8.28
CA VAL A 258 21.65 -4.86 8.10
C VAL A 258 20.80 -6.10 7.84
N ASP A 259 19.69 -6.21 8.57
CA ASP A 259 18.55 -7.05 8.21
C ASP A 259 17.62 -6.27 7.27
N TRP A 260 17.79 -6.50 5.98
CA TRP A 260 17.03 -5.83 4.93
C TRP A 260 15.55 -6.24 4.88
N SER A 261 15.14 -7.26 5.65
CA SER A 261 13.74 -7.68 5.74
C SER A 261 12.95 -6.95 6.83
N THR A 262 13.65 -6.22 7.70
CA THR A 262 13.09 -5.63 8.92
C THR A 262 13.31 -4.11 8.93
N PRO A 263 12.52 -3.35 8.16
CA PRO A 263 12.56 -1.89 8.23
C PRO A 263 11.99 -1.41 9.57
N VAL A 264 12.55 -0.33 10.11
CA VAL A 264 12.17 0.24 11.40
C VAL A 264 11.55 1.62 11.20
N LEU A 265 10.40 1.83 11.83
CA LEU A 265 9.67 3.10 11.76
C LEU A 265 10.48 4.27 12.31
N CYS A 266 10.26 5.46 11.75
CA CYS A 266 10.75 6.72 12.35
C CYS A 266 10.20 6.88 13.77
N GLY A 267 11.00 7.42 14.70
CA GLY A 267 10.61 7.56 16.11
C GLY A 267 9.29 8.31 16.33
N HIS A 268 8.97 9.32 15.51
CA HIS A 268 7.69 10.06 15.62
C HIS A 268 6.46 9.26 15.13
N LEU A 269 6.66 8.11 14.46
CA LEU A 269 5.61 7.17 14.10
C LEU A 269 5.51 6.00 15.08
N GLN A 270 6.44 5.89 16.03
CA GLN A 270 6.41 4.92 17.13
C GLN A 270 5.59 5.52 18.28
N HIS A 271 4.27 5.43 18.18
CA HIS A 271 3.35 6.01 19.17
C HIS A 271 2.20 5.06 19.48
N ALA A 272 1.71 5.08 20.72
CA ALA A 272 0.67 4.16 21.19
C ALA A 272 -0.65 4.23 20.38
N ASN A 273 -0.89 5.37 19.75
CA ASN A 273 -2.07 5.62 18.92
C ASN A 273 -1.82 5.46 17.41
N LEU A 274 -0.64 5.02 17.00
CA LEU A 274 -0.28 4.84 15.59
C LEU A 274 0.13 3.39 15.33
N VAL A 275 -0.61 2.71 14.46
CA VAL A 275 -0.37 1.31 14.12
C VAL A 275 -0.24 1.16 12.62
N PRO A 276 0.89 0.64 12.09
CA PRO A 276 1.01 0.37 10.67
C PRO A 276 0.00 -0.71 10.25
N LEU A 277 -0.58 -0.57 9.06
CA LEU A 277 -1.50 -1.59 8.54
C LEU A 277 -0.77 -2.89 8.15
N ASP A 278 0.48 -2.76 7.72
CA ASP A 278 1.35 -3.88 7.40
C ASP A 278 2.16 -4.29 8.65
N PRO A 279 2.54 -5.57 8.79
CA PRO A 279 3.35 -6.04 9.91
C PRO A 279 4.76 -5.46 9.79
N GLU A 280 4.96 -4.31 10.41
CA GLU A 280 6.24 -3.59 10.47
C GLU A 280 6.80 -3.66 11.89
N THR A 281 8.13 -3.68 11.99
CA THR A 281 8.79 -3.68 13.28
C THR A 281 8.85 -2.26 13.82
N ALA A 282 8.23 -2.06 14.99
CA ALA A 282 8.18 -0.75 15.62
C ALA A 282 9.57 -0.27 16.10
N SER A 283 10.43 -1.16 16.58
CA SER A 283 11.73 -0.80 17.17
C SER A 283 12.82 -1.86 16.92
N ALA A 284 14.09 -1.46 17.05
CA ALA A 284 15.24 -2.36 16.98
C ALA A 284 16.34 -1.88 17.94
N GLU A 285 17.12 -2.81 18.50
CA GLU A 285 18.24 -2.49 19.40
C GLU A 285 19.35 -1.72 18.69
N GLN A 286 19.66 -2.12 17.46
CA GLN A 286 20.60 -1.45 16.57
C GLN A 286 19.91 -1.04 15.29
N LEU A 287 20.19 0.19 14.86
CA LEU A 287 19.57 0.79 13.68
C LEU A 287 20.65 1.27 12.72
N VAL A 288 20.58 0.86 11.46
CA VAL A 288 21.30 1.50 10.35
C VAL A 288 20.36 2.51 9.69
N ARG A 289 20.77 3.78 9.69
CA ARG A 289 19.92 4.88 9.22
C ARG A 289 19.76 4.84 7.70
N MET A 290 18.63 5.33 7.20
CA MET A 290 18.40 5.43 5.75
C MET A 290 19.45 6.27 5.01
N SER A 291 20.10 7.21 5.71
CA SER A 291 21.12 8.11 5.18
C SER A 291 22.56 7.64 5.45
N GLU A 292 22.77 6.43 5.96
CA GLU A 292 24.11 5.90 6.23
C GLU A 292 24.76 5.39 4.94
N TRP A 293 25.67 6.19 4.39
CA TRP A 293 26.44 5.87 3.20
C TRP A 293 27.64 4.99 3.56
N ARG A 294 27.86 3.93 2.80
CA ARG A 294 29.05 3.06 2.88
C ARG A 294 29.70 2.94 1.53
N VAL A 295 31.02 2.92 1.50
CA VAL A 295 31.79 2.62 0.29
C VAL A 295 31.72 1.12 0.06
N VAL A 296 31.16 0.70 -1.07
CA VAL A 296 30.94 -0.73 -1.38
C VAL A 296 31.88 -1.25 -2.46
N GLU A 297 32.45 -0.36 -3.27
CA GLU A 297 33.42 -0.70 -4.31
C GLU A 297 34.33 0.51 -4.53
N THR A 298 35.62 0.25 -4.71
CA THR A 298 36.61 1.26 -5.10
C THR A 298 37.52 0.62 -6.13
N THR A 299 37.62 1.25 -7.30
CA THR A 299 38.43 0.76 -8.41
C THR A 299 39.26 1.93 -8.92
N SER A 300 40.59 1.86 -8.75
CA SER A 300 41.54 2.90 -9.14
C SER A 300 41.15 4.29 -8.63
N ASP A 301 40.42 5.04 -9.45
CA ASP A 301 40.01 6.43 -9.33
C ASP A 301 38.47 6.58 -9.29
N ILE A 302 37.73 5.50 -9.01
CA ILE A 302 36.28 5.49 -8.89
C ILE A 302 35.87 5.04 -7.50
N ARG A 303 34.91 5.74 -6.89
CA ARG A 303 34.33 5.41 -5.59
C ARG A 303 32.83 5.22 -5.72
N LEU A 304 32.34 4.04 -5.33
CA LEU A 304 30.92 3.70 -5.29
C LEU A 304 30.44 3.64 -3.84
N GLU A 305 29.47 4.49 -3.52
CA GLU A 305 28.82 4.52 -2.22
C GLU A 305 27.35 4.14 -2.36
N VAL A 306 26.85 3.43 -1.35
CA VAL A 306 25.45 3.02 -1.26
C VAL A 306 24.91 3.42 0.10
N CYS A 307 23.65 3.83 0.16
CA CYS A 307 22.91 3.91 1.42
C CYS A 307 21.53 3.24 1.29
N PRO A 308 20.89 2.86 2.40
CA PRO A 308 19.60 2.20 2.36
C PRO A 308 18.54 3.02 1.61
N GLY A 309 18.51 4.35 1.78
CA GLY A 309 17.66 5.31 1.06
C GLY A 309 16.16 5.19 1.37
N THR A 310 15.57 4.04 1.03
CA THR A 310 14.18 3.66 1.25
C THR A 310 14.08 2.19 1.66
N SER A 311 12.89 1.71 2.02
CA SER A 311 12.72 0.27 2.32
C SER A 311 12.98 -0.62 1.10
N GLY A 312 12.51 -0.23 -0.10
CA GLY A 312 12.56 -1.06 -1.30
C GLY A 312 13.73 -0.77 -2.25
N ARG A 313 14.39 0.39 -2.12
CA ARG A 313 15.39 0.88 -3.09
C ARG A 313 16.53 1.57 -2.39
N ARG A 314 17.75 1.31 -2.87
CA ARG A 314 18.97 1.95 -2.39
C ARG A 314 19.23 3.24 -3.14
N TYR A 315 19.91 4.16 -2.48
CA TYR A 315 20.54 5.28 -3.18
C TYR A 315 21.99 4.91 -3.43
N VAL A 316 22.43 5.27 -4.63
CA VAL A 316 23.79 5.02 -5.10
C VAL A 316 24.40 6.37 -5.39
N ARG A 317 25.65 6.54 -4.99
CA ARG A 317 26.45 7.73 -5.24
C ARG A 317 27.77 7.26 -5.83
N VAL A 318 28.17 7.87 -6.94
CA VAL A 318 29.39 7.52 -7.64
C VAL A 318 30.23 8.76 -7.83
N GLU A 319 31.51 8.63 -7.56
CA GLU A 319 32.52 9.63 -7.89
C GLU A 319 33.53 9.03 -8.86
N LEU A 320 33.73 9.67 -10.00
CA LEU A 320 34.52 9.19 -11.12
C LEU A 320 35.06 10.36 -11.97
N PRO A 321 36.05 10.13 -12.85
CA PRO A 321 36.46 11.12 -13.85
C PRO A 321 35.31 11.50 -14.79
N PHE A 322 35.27 12.76 -15.23
CA PHE A 322 34.25 13.24 -16.17
C PHE A 322 34.26 12.49 -17.51
N THR A 323 35.45 12.13 -18.01
CA THR A 323 35.61 11.40 -19.29
C THR A 323 34.88 10.06 -19.26
N LEU A 324 34.99 9.31 -18.17
CA LEU A 324 34.31 8.03 -18.01
C LEU A 324 32.79 8.19 -17.88
N LEU A 325 32.33 9.25 -17.19
CA LEU A 325 30.90 9.59 -17.18
C LEU A 325 30.39 9.88 -18.60
N GLN A 326 31.16 10.61 -19.40
CA GLN A 326 30.79 10.95 -20.77
C GLN A 326 30.61 9.67 -21.62
N GLU A 327 31.50 8.68 -21.46
CA GLU A 327 31.38 7.37 -22.10
C GLU A 327 30.09 6.66 -21.69
N TRP A 328 29.78 6.63 -20.38
CA TRP A 328 28.56 5.99 -19.88
C TRP A 328 27.29 6.67 -20.39
N LEU A 329 27.24 8.01 -20.42
CA LEU A 329 26.11 8.78 -20.94
C LEU A 329 25.92 8.56 -22.45
N THR A 330 27.03 8.47 -23.20
CA THR A 330 27.01 8.18 -24.64
C THR A 330 26.46 6.79 -24.92
N ALA A 331 26.96 5.77 -24.22
CA ALA A 331 26.43 4.41 -24.30
C ALA A 331 24.95 4.35 -23.91
N GLY A 332 24.56 5.11 -22.89
CA GLY A 332 23.17 5.29 -22.44
C GLY A 332 22.26 6.08 -23.39
N LYS A 333 22.74 6.49 -24.57
CA LYS A 333 21.99 7.21 -25.61
C LYS A 333 21.32 8.49 -25.11
N VAL A 334 22.01 9.23 -24.24
CA VAL A 334 21.59 10.58 -23.83
C VAL A 334 21.77 11.51 -25.04
N ALA A 335 20.72 12.28 -25.38
CA ALA A 335 20.70 13.07 -26.62
C ALA A 335 21.79 14.16 -26.66
N ASP A 336 21.92 14.93 -25.57
CA ASP A 336 22.88 16.02 -25.44
C ASP A 336 23.92 15.67 -24.37
N VAL A 337 24.87 14.81 -24.74
CA VAL A 337 25.96 14.45 -23.82
C VAL A 337 26.85 15.68 -23.58
N PRO A 338 27.04 16.13 -22.32
CA PRO A 338 27.89 17.28 -22.02
C PRO A 338 29.33 17.02 -22.46
N VAL A 339 29.96 18.03 -23.06
CA VAL A 339 31.36 17.98 -23.53
C VAL A 339 32.37 18.53 -22.52
N SER A 340 31.90 19.09 -21.41
CA SER A 340 32.72 19.65 -20.33
C SER A 340 32.01 19.48 -18.99
N PRO A 341 32.73 19.30 -17.86
CA PRO A 341 32.13 19.26 -16.53
C PRO A 341 31.27 20.50 -16.20
N LEU A 342 31.60 21.66 -16.77
CA LEU A 342 30.87 22.91 -16.56
C LEU A 342 29.51 22.95 -17.28
N HIS A 343 29.30 22.08 -18.26
CA HIS A 343 28.04 21.97 -18.99
C HIS A 343 27.09 20.91 -18.39
N LEU A 344 27.48 20.28 -17.27
CA LEU A 344 26.61 19.32 -16.59
C LEU A 344 25.40 20.05 -15.97
N PRO A 345 24.17 19.65 -16.28
CA PRO A 345 22.99 20.19 -15.62
C PRO A 345 22.89 19.65 -14.20
N GLY A 346 21.97 20.19 -13.37
CA GLY A 346 21.73 19.65 -12.03
C GLY A 346 21.23 18.19 -12.01
N SER A 347 20.65 17.72 -13.12
CA SER A 347 20.21 16.33 -13.28
C SER A 347 20.09 15.93 -14.75
N ILE A 348 20.27 14.64 -15.05
CA ILE A 348 20.02 14.05 -16.37
C ILE A 348 18.99 12.93 -16.25
N LYS A 349 17.95 12.97 -17.07
CA LYS A 349 17.01 11.87 -17.25
C LYS A 349 17.57 10.89 -18.28
N LEU A 350 17.76 9.64 -17.87
CA LEU A 350 18.23 8.55 -18.71
C LEU A 350 17.05 7.99 -19.51
N THR A 351 17.18 8.01 -20.84
CA THR A 351 16.21 7.41 -21.78
C THR A 351 16.35 5.89 -21.83
N ASP A 352 17.58 5.38 -21.68
CA ASP A 352 17.88 3.95 -21.58
C ASP A 352 18.75 3.64 -20.33
N PRO A 353 18.15 3.60 -19.13
CA PRO A 353 18.88 3.31 -17.89
C PRO A 353 19.54 1.92 -17.88
N LYS A 354 19.02 0.96 -18.66
CA LYS A 354 19.54 -0.41 -18.72
C LYS A 354 20.89 -0.44 -19.44
N THR A 355 20.98 0.19 -20.60
CA THR A 355 22.24 0.26 -21.35
C THR A 355 23.29 1.09 -20.60
N PHE A 356 22.89 2.22 -20.01
CA PHE A 356 23.77 3.00 -19.12
C PHE A 356 24.34 2.15 -17.97
N CYS A 357 23.49 1.35 -17.31
CA CYS A 357 23.92 0.44 -16.24
C CYS A 357 24.89 -0.63 -16.73
N ALA A 358 24.62 -1.25 -17.88
CA ALA A 358 25.49 -2.29 -18.44
C ALA A 358 26.89 -1.76 -18.77
N GLU A 359 26.98 -0.52 -19.25
CA GLU A 359 28.27 0.15 -19.49
C GLU A 359 29.01 0.41 -18.18
N ALA A 360 28.34 1.00 -17.18
CA ALA A 360 28.92 1.25 -15.87
C ALA A 360 29.41 -0.04 -15.19
N GLN A 361 28.68 -1.14 -15.35
CA GLN A 361 29.01 -2.45 -14.78
C GLN A 361 30.29 -3.09 -15.36
N LYS A 362 30.80 -2.61 -16.50
CA LYS A 362 32.12 -3.02 -16.99
C LYS A 362 33.25 -2.55 -16.07
N THR A 363 33.03 -1.47 -15.32
CA THR A 363 34.03 -0.87 -14.42
C THR A 363 33.67 -1.02 -12.95
N LEU A 364 32.38 -1.04 -12.62
CA LEU A 364 31.84 -1.18 -11.26
C LEU A 364 30.86 -2.35 -11.17
N SER A 365 31.34 -3.50 -10.71
CA SER A 365 30.57 -4.75 -10.66
C SER A 365 29.30 -4.66 -9.80
N ILE A 366 29.27 -3.78 -8.79
CA ILE A 366 28.16 -3.60 -7.86
C ILE A 366 27.20 -2.48 -8.30
N PHE A 367 27.46 -1.82 -9.43
CA PHE A 367 26.62 -0.71 -9.92
C PHE A 367 25.19 -1.18 -10.19
N ALA A 368 24.20 -0.50 -9.60
CA ALA A 368 22.78 -0.80 -9.82
C ALA A 368 22.19 0.06 -10.91
N GLN A 369 21.18 -0.48 -11.59
CA GLN A 369 20.44 0.25 -12.62
C GLN A 369 19.71 1.45 -12.00
N PRO A 370 19.94 2.68 -12.51
CA PRO A 370 19.15 3.83 -12.11
C PRO A 370 17.68 3.66 -12.48
N ARG A 371 16.77 4.20 -11.66
CA ARG A 371 15.34 4.18 -11.97
C ARG A 371 15.00 5.03 -13.19
N ALA A 372 15.52 6.26 -13.24
CA ALA A 372 15.24 7.19 -14.34
C ALA A 372 16.23 8.38 -14.42
N THR A 373 16.60 8.97 -13.28
CA THR A 373 17.34 10.24 -13.26
C THR A 373 18.56 10.14 -12.36
N ILE A 374 19.68 10.72 -12.82
CA ILE A 374 20.88 10.97 -12.02
C ILE A 374 20.95 12.46 -11.63
N PHE A 375 21.44 12.74 -10.43
CA PHE A 375 21.56 14.09 -9.86
C PHE A 375 23.00 14.40 -9.55
N PHE A 376 23.53 15.50 -10.06
CA PHE A 376 24.92 15.89 -9.83
C PHE A 376 25.06 16.62 -8.50
N GLU A 377 26.07 16.21 -7.72
CA GLU A 377 26.40 16.78 -6.40
C GLU A 377 27.72 17.55 -6.43
N GLN A 378 28.65 17.16 -7.32
CA GLN A 378 29.95 17.81 -7.50
C GLN A 378 30.34 17.79 -8.96
N LEU A 379 30.87 18.92 -9.44
CA LEU A 379 31.34 19.13 -10.81
C LEU A 379 32.86 19.42 -10.81
N GLY A 380 33.52 19.08 -11.91
CA GLY A 380 34.96 19.26 -12.10
C GLY A 380 35.56 18.08 -12.86
N ASP A 381 36.89 17.94 -12.82
CA ASP A 381 37.60 16.80 -13.42
C ASP A 381 37.12 15.46 -12.83
N ARG A 382 36.74 15.50 -11.55
CA ARG A 382 35.98 14.45 -10.88
C ARG A 382 34.55 14.92 -10.68
N VAL A 383 33.62 14.07 -11.10
CA VAL A 383 32.19 14.32 -10.98
C VAL A 383 31.61 13.36 -9.97
N ARG A 384 30.74 13.89 -9.10
CA ARG A 384 29.94 13.08 -8.20
C ARG A 384 28.48 13.21 -8.56
N PHE A 385 27.81 12.08 -8.72
CA PHE A 385 26.37 12.05 -8.91
C PHE A 385 25.73 10.97 -8.05
N ARG A 386 24.43 11.13 -7.78
CA ARG A 386 23.62 10.13 -7.09
C ARG A 386 22.35 9.79 -7.85
N PHE A 387 21.78 8.63 -7.55
CA PHE A 387 20.50 8.20 -8.10
C PHE A 387 19.78 7.20 -7.18
N GLU A 388 18.48 7.06 -7.39
CA GLU A 388 17.67 5.97 -6.82
C GLU A 388 17.79 4.74 -7.74
N ALA A 389 18.24 3.62 -7.19
CA ALA A 389 18.28 2.35 -7.92
C ALA A 389 16.85 1.86 -8.21
N SER A 390 16.66 1.13 -9.31
CA SER A 390 15.35 0.58 -9.68
C SER A 390 14.78 -0.39 -8.63
N GLY A 391 15.66 -1.03 -7.85
CA GLY A 391 15.37 -1.92 -6.71
C GLY A 391 16.50 -1.95 -5.68
N GLY A 392 16.50 -2.95 -4.80
CA GLY A 392 17.61 -3.27 -3.91
C GLY A 392 18.22 -4.63 -4.25
N PRO A 393 19.16 -4.70 -5.22
CA PRO A 393 19.77 -5.96 -5.63
C PRO A 393 20.41 -6.70 -4.46
N ALA A 394 20.28 -8.03 -4.41
CA ALA A 394 20.88 -8.85 -3.35
C ALA A 394 22.40 -8.68 -3.28
N THR A 395 23.07 -8.54 -4.43
CA THR A 395 24.51 -8.28 -4.53
C THR A 395 24.91 -6.96 -3.87
N MET A 396 24.15 -5.89 -4.08
CA MET A 396 24.37 -4.59 -3.47
C MET A 396 24.14 -4.62 -1.95
N ASN A 397 23.07 -5.27 -1.50
CA ASN A 397 22.80 -5.46 -0.07
C ASN A 397 23.92 -6.27 0.62
N ALA A 398 24.47 -7.28 -0.06
CA ALA A 398 25.61 -8.05 0.43
C ALA A 398 26.89 -7.20 0.49
N ALA A 399 27.20 -6.42 -0.54
CA ALA A 399 28.36 -5.53 -0.57
C ALA A 399 28.28 -4.44 0.52
N TYR A 400 27.10 -3.85 0.74
CA TYR A 400 26.87 -2.89 1.83
C TYR A 400 27.12 -3.49 3.22
N ASN A 401 26.70 -4.75 3.42
CA ASN A 401 26.95 -5.45 4.68
C ASN A 401 28.43 -5.84 4.84
N ALA A 402 29.12 -6.20 3.75
CA ALA A 402 30.55 -6.51 3.76
C ALA A 402 31.42 -5.28 4.05
N ALA A 403 31.00 -4.08 3.60
CA ALA A 403 31.68 -2.83 3.89
C ALA A 403 31.70 -2.47 5.40
N GLY A 404 30.76 -3.01 6.19
CA GLY A 404 30.65 -2.72 7.63
C GLY A 404 30.31 -1.26 7.95
N ARG A 405 30.17 -0.94 9.24
CA ARG A 405 30.11 0.46 9.69
C ARG A 405 31.53 1.04 9.61
N SER A 406 31.68 2.15 8.89
CA SER A 406 32.91 2.96 8.87
C SER A 406 33.08 3.79 10.14
#